data_AF-A0A8H6X8Q2-F1
#
_entry.id   AF-A0A8H6X8Q2-F1
#
_cell.length_a   1.000
_cell.length_b   1.000
_cell.length_c   1.000
_cell.angle_alpha   90.00
_cell.angle_beta   90.00
_cell.angle_gamma   90.00
#
_symmetry.space_group_name_H-M   'P 1'
#
loop_
_entity.id
_entity.type
_entity.pdbx_description
1 polymer ?
#
loop_
_entity_poly.entity_id
_entity_poly.type
_entity_poly.pdbx_seq_one_letter_code
_entity_poly.pdbx_strand_id
1 'polypeptide(L)'
;MSMASIFKEIKSFRLGYSEERPYPWRWTTPIVLCAFFFISPFLAVVNIPLSAYNVIQEFTYQPNNTLPAGFLANIVPSVLQNPTDSFTPQLLNVGDMIALDNHIFNHTISEIFDGVNKTDPVPAFPYYNNPLSDSCDVANITVQLLLNYAPRLSQWAADVQFNPTPPPMRIADLLAQGPLWNISSSELTTAYQNLIQTLYHLVRVDLGVILDNQIYNSPEMFNRSISPLDVEVHWPSSANTTRNLAFNATLMAQWQQEVEFFQNNTRVPPLEYLRFVPRLKPLGSAVTSVFVSTFAMLSVMWTVFSLVAGALARKHSAPNDTLGKKDTLDQSRTWEKRLESGVEEVDESEVILLVPRKEPDAVERLKQEGMQMRVSIARMRAALIKHGIMEDEDWLQEDDTTVE
;
A
#
# COMPACT_ATOMS: atom_id res chain seq x y z
N MET A 1 -38.66 6.04 36.25
CA MET A 1 -37.94 5.53 37.43
C MET A 1 -36.88 6.56 37.80
N SER A 2 -36.98 7.19 38.98
CA SER A 2 -36.09 8.31 39.37
C SER A 2 -34.74 7.77 39.84
N MET A 3 -33.63 8.40 39.43
CA MET A 3 -32.27 8.05 39.88
C MET A 3 -32.19 7.90 41.41
N ALA A 4 -32.93 8.71 42.16
CA ALA A 4 -32.94 8.65 43.63
C ALA A 4 -33.50 7.33 44.19
N SER A 5 -34.42 6.67 43.47
CA SER A 5 -34.97 5.36 43.86
C SER A 5 -33.96 4.24 43.63
N ILE A 6 -33.18 4.32 42.55
CA ILE A 6 -32.14 3.33 42.22
C ILE A 6 -31.01 3.41 43.26
N PHE A 7 -30.58 4.61 43.67
CA PHE A 7 -29.57 4.78 44.72
C PHE A 7 -30.01 4.27 46.10
N LYS A 8 -31.32 4.27 46.39
CA LYS A 8 -31.86 3.78 47.67
C LYS A 8 -31.83 2.26 47.76
N GLU A 9 -32.08 1.56 46.66
CA GLU A 9 -31.94 0.09 46.58
C GLU A 9 -30.48 -0.37 46.58
N ILE A 10 -29.58 0.38 45.94
CA ILE A 10 -28.14 0.05 45.97
C ILE A 10 -27.58 0.11 47.41
N LYS A 11 -28.10 0.99 48.26
CA LYS A 11 -27.70 1.06 49.68
C LYS A 11 -28.13 -0.16 50.51
N SER A 12 -29.15 -0.92 50.11
CA SER A 12 -29.61 -2.09 50.86
C SER A 12 -28.94 -3.39 50.41
N PHE A 13 -28.18 -3.38 49.31
CA PHE A 13 -27.48 -4.57 48.81
C PHE A 13 -26.26 -4.89 49.68
N ARG A 14 -26.46 -5.67 50.74
CA ARG A 14 -25.38 -6.29 51.52
C ARG A 14 -25.04 -7.64 50.89
N LEU A 15 -23.92 -7.71 50.20
CA LEU A 15 -23.26 -8.98 49.85
C LEU A 15 -22.76 -9.63 51.15
N GLY A 16 -23.60 -10.46 51.76
CA GLY A 16 -23.23 -11.28 52.91
C GLY A 16 -22.57 -12.57 52.43
N TYR A 17 -21.26 -12.69 52.57
CA TYR A 17 -20.55 -13.96 52.45
C TYR A 17 -20.53 -14.64 53.82
N SER A 18 -20.83 -15.93 53.87
CA SER A 18 -20.88 -16.74 55.09
C SER A 18 -19.46 -17.17 55.57
N GLU A 19 -18.48 -16.30 55.40
CA GLU A 19 -17.10 -16.51 55.85
C GLU A 19 -16.68 -15.32 56.74
N GLU A 20 -16.31 -15.62 57.98
CA GLU A 20 -16.19 -14.70 59.13
C GLU A 20 -15.04 -13.68 59.05
N ARG A 21 -14.40 -13.50 57.89
CA ARG A 21 -13.32 -12.51 57.73
C ARG A 21 -13.84 -11.30 56.96
N PRO A 22 -14.07 -10.15 57.62
CA PRO A 22 -14.49 -8.94 56.92
C PRO A 22 -13.44 -8.57 55.88
N TYR A 23 -13.84 -8.53 54.61
CA TYR A 23 -12.95 -8.14 53.52
C TYR A 23 -12.35 -6.76 53.83
N PRO A 24 -11.01 -6.62 53.86
CA PRO A 24 -10.36 -5.42 54.39
C PRO A 24 -10.68 -4.15 53.59
N TRP A 25 -11.19 -4.29 52.37
CA TRP A 25 -11.44 -3.19 51.44
C TRP A 25 -12.92 -3.12 51.04
N ARG A 26 -13.77 -2.55 51.91
CA ARG A 26 -15.22 -2.44 51.64
C ARG A 26 -15.58 -1.62 50.39
N TRP A 27 -14.67 -0.76 49.93
CA TRP A 27 -14.89 0.14 48.78
C TRP A 27 -14.36 -0.40 47.46
N THR A 28 -13.56 -1.48 47.44
CA THR A 28 -12.98 -1.97 46.18
C THR A 28 -14.05 -2.53 45.25
N THR A 29 -14.98 -3.33 45.76
CA THR A 29 -16.07 -3.91 44.95
C THR A 29 -16.91 -2.83 44.23
N PRO A 30 -17.45 -1.80 44.89
CA PRO A 30 -18.20 -0.75 44.19
C PRO A 30 -17.32 0.07 43.23
N ILE A 31 -16.06 0.34 43.58
CA ILE A 31 -15.13 1.04 42.67
C ILE A 31 -14.89 0.22 41.40
N VAL A 32 -14.64 -1.08 41.53
CA VAL A 32 -14.40 -1.99 40.39
C VAL A 32 -15.66 -2.09 39.52
N LEU A 33 -16.85 -2.18 40.12
CA LEU A 33 -18.11 -2.20 39.36
C LEU A 33 -18.35 -0.88 38.61
N CYS A 34 -18.11 0.27 39.25
CA CYS A 34 -18.19 1.56 38.58
C CYS A 34 -17.17 1.66 37.44
N ALA A 35 -15.90 1.29 37.69
CA ALA A 35 -14.85 1.28 36.68
C ALA A 35 -15.25 0.40 35.49
N PHE A 36 -15.74 -0.81 35.73
CA PHE A 36 -16.22 -1.71 34.67
C PHE A 36 -17.35 -1.08 33.85
N PHE A 37 -18.32 -0.43 34.51
CA PHE A 37 -19.46 0.20 33.85
C PHE A 37 -19.07 1.39 32.95
N PHE A 38 -18.05 2.18 33.32
CA PHE A 38 -17.60 3.32 32.52
C PHE A 38 -16.52 2.96 31.50
N ILE A 39 -15.60 2.06 31.86
CA ILE A 39 -14.48 1.68 31.00
C ILE A 39 -14.95 0.78 29.86
N SER A 40 -15.91 -0.13 30.10
CA SER A 40 -16.43 -1.02 29.04
C SER A 40 -17.02 -0.27 27.83
N PRO A 41 -17.97 0.68 27.97
CA PRO A 41 -18.48 1.44 26.83
C PRO A 41 -17.42 2.34 26.21
N PHE A 42 -16.51 2.90 27.00
CA PHE A 42 -15.40 3.70 26.48
C PHE A 42 -14.47 2.86 25.59
N LEU A 43 -14.06 1.68 26.06
CA LEU A 43 -13.25 0.74 25.27
C LEU A 43 -14.00 0.27 24.03
N ALA A 44 -15.31 0.03 24.12
CA ALA A 44 -16.12 -0.31 22.94
C ALA A 44 -16.10 0.80 21.89
N VAL A 45 -16.28 2.07 22.28
CA VAL A 45 -16.21 3.22 21.37
C VAL A 45 -14.83 3.36 20.73
N VAL A 46 -13.76 3.16 21.49
CA VAL A 46 -12.38 3.18 20.98
C VAL A 46 -12.12 2.00 20.04
N ASN A 47 -12.68 0.82 20.33
CA ASN A 47 -12.47 -0.38 19.54
C ASN A 47 -13.26 -0.41 18.22
N ILE A 48 -14.34 0.35 18.07
CA ILE A 48 -15.08 0.46 16.81
C ILE A 48 -14.17 0.85 15.63
N PRO A 49 -13.48 2.02 15.63
CA PRO A 49 -12.63 2.40 14.51
C PRO A 49 -11.45 1.43 14.30
N LEU A 50 -10.95 0.80 15.37
CA LEU A 50 -9.81 -0.13 15.30
C LEU A 50 -10.18 -1.52 14.74
N SER A 51 -11.36 -2.03 15.08
CA SER A 51 -11.73 -3.44 14.84
C SER A 51 -12.82 -3.64 13.80
N ALA A 52 -13.65 -2.63 13.55
CA ALA A 52 -14.81 -2.71 12.65
C ALA A 52 -14.43 -2.52 11.17
N TYR A 53 -13.24 -1.99 10.89
CA TYR A 53 -12.76 -1.77 9.53
C TYR A 53 -11.81 -2.89 9.12
N ASN A 54 -11.87 -3.27 7.84
CA ASN A 54 -10.86 -4.07 7.17
C ASN A 54 -10.18 -3.17 6.14
N VAL A 55 -8.86 -3.26 6.03
CA VAL A 55 -8.12 -2.56 4.99
C VAL A 55 -8.11 -3.46 3.77
N ILE A 56 -8.75 -3.03 2.69
CA ILE A 56 -8.82 -3.78 1.42
C ILE A 56 -8.01 -3.03 0.37
N GLN A 57 -7.28 -3.78 -0.46
CA GLN A 57 -6.59 -3.22 -1.62
C GLN A 57 -7.60 -3.05 -2.76
N GLU A 58 -7.69 -1.82 -3.29
CA GLU A 58 -8.49 -1.49 -4.46
C GLU A 58 -7.59 -0.89 -5.54
N PHE A 59 -7.82 -1.26 -6.80
CA PHE A 59 -7.19 -0.60 -7.93
C PHE A 59 -7.94 0.69 -8.26
N THR A 60 -7.22 1.77 -8.53
CA THR A 60 -7.77 3.02 -9.00
C THR A 60 -6.94 3.61 -10.14
N TYR A 61 -7.62 4.16 -11.13
CA TYR A 61 -6.99 4.91 -12.24
C TYR A 61 -6.90 6.41 -11.95
N GLN A 62 -7.46 6.87 -10.83
CA GLN A 62 -7.58 8.29 -10.49
C GLN A 62 -7.10 8.53 -9.05
N PRO A 63 -5.78 8.49 -8.79
CA PRO A 63 -5.26 8.63 -7.43
C PRO A 63 -5.55 10.01 -6.82
N ASN A 64 -5.73 11.05 -7.64
CA ASN A 64 -6.08 12.40 -7.18
C ASN A 64 -7.54 12.53 -6.73
N ASN A 65 -8.40 11.61 -7.12
CA ASN A 65 -9.80 11.63 -6.73
C ASN A 65 -9.96 10.96 -5.37
N THR A 66 -9.92 11.77 -4.31
CA THR A 66 -10.32 11.33 -2.97
C THR A 66 -11.76 10.85 -3.03
N LEU A 67 -12.01 9.61 -2.61
CA LEU A 67 -13.38 9.08 -2.52
C LEU A 67 -14.26 10.07 -1.75
N PRO A 68 -15.50 10.34 -2.21
CA PRO A 68 -16.42 11.14 -1.44
C PRO A 68 -16.61 10.50 -0.08
N ALA A 69 -16.24 11.23 0.96
CA ALA A 69 -16.37 10.82 2.34
C ALA A 69 -17.85 10.49 2.61
N GLY A 70 -18.19 9.19 2.67
CA GLY A 70 -19.52 8.77 3.08
C GLY A 70 -19.83 9.32 4.49
N PHE A 71 -21.11 9.37 4.88
CA PHE A 71 -21.51 9.92 6.19
C PHE A 71 -20.70 9.36 7.38
N LEU A 72 -20.30 8.07 7.32
CA LEU A 72 -19.49 7.43 8.34
C LEU A 72 -17.98 7.69 8.24
N ALA A 73 -17.49 8.22 7.11
CA ALA A 73 -16.08 8.59 6.98
C ALA A 73 -15.73 9.66 8.02
N ASN A 74 -16.62 10.63 8.26
CA ASN A 74 -16.43 11.69 9.26
C ASN A 74 -16.31 11.19 10.72
N ILE A 75 -16.66 9.93 11.00
CA ILE A 75 -16.52 9.33 12.34
C ILE A 75 -15.11 8.78 12.55
N VAL A 76 -14.41 8.43 11.48
CA VAL A 76 -13.03 7.94 11.56
C VAL A 76 -12.14 9.12 12.00
N PRO A 77 -11.35 9.01 13.07
CA PRO A 77 -10.43 10.07 13.49
C PRO A 77 -9.50 10.47 12.35
N SER A 78 -9.21 11.76 12.20
CA SER A 78 -8.29 12.28 11.17
C SER A 78 -6.92 11.59 11.17
N VAL A 79 -6.46 11.13 12.35
CA VAL A 79 -5.24 10.34 12.53
C VAL A 79 -5.26 9.03 11.75
N LEU A 80 -6.43 8.40 11.58
CA LEU A 80 -6.64 7.20 10.76
C LEU A 80 -7.05 7.55 9.32
N GLN A 81 -7.47 8.79 9.08
CA GLN A 81 -7.78 9.35 7.77
C GLN A 81 -6.60 10.12 7.16
N ASN A 82 -5.34 9.73 7.39
CA ASN A 82 -4.25 10.22 6.57
C ASN A 82 -3.99 9.22 5.41
N PRO A 83 -4.82 9.20 4.35
CA PRO A 83 -4.53 8.46 3.13
C PRO A 83 -3.54 9.23 2.24
N THR A 84 -2.97 10.35 2.69
CA THR A 84 -2.12 11.23 1.88
C THR A 84 -0.91 10.52 1.27
N ASP A 85 -0.53 9.32 1.71
CA ASP A 85 0.66 8.62 1.23
C ASP A 85 0.49 7.15 0.80
N SER A 86 -0.70 6.54 0.82
CA SER A 86 -0.79 5.08 0.63
C SER A 86 -1.17 4.64 -0.79
N PHE A 87 -0.81 5.42 -1.82
CA PHE A 87 -0.73 4.85 -3.17
C PHE A 87 0.60 4.13 -3.28
N THR A 88 0.54 2.85 -3.59
CA THR A 88 1.77 2.13 -3.93
C THR A 88 2.21 2.65 -5.31
N PRO A 89 3.41 3.23 -5.45
CA PRO A 89 3.87 3.70 -6.75
C PRO A 89 3.93 2.54 -7.73
N GLN A 90 3.56 2.79 -8.97
CA GLN A 90 3.72 1.78 -10.00
C GLN A 90 5.18 1.75 -10.44
N LEU A 91 5.76 0.55 -10.43
CA LEU A 91 7.12 0.37 -10.93
C LEU A 91 7.08 0.30 -12.46
N LEU A 92 7.73 1.25 -13.12
CA LEU A 92 7.91 1.27 -14.58
C LEU A 92 9.31 0.75 -14.91
N ASN A 93 9.39 -0.23 -15.81
CA ASN A 93 10.65 -0.85 -16.22
C ASN A 93 11.09 -0.41 -17.62
N VAL A 94 12.38 -0.52 -17.90
CA VAL A 94 12.90 -0.41 -19.27
C VAL A 94 12.22 -1.46 -20.16
N GLY A 95 11.72 -1.03 -21.30
CA GLY A 95 11.00 -1.84 -22.29
C GLY A 95 9.47 -1.78 -22.17
N ASP A 96 8.94 -1.24 -21.07
CA ASP A 96 7.50 -1.11 -20.89
C ASP A 96 6.92 -0.13 -21.92
N MET A 97 5.76 -0.50 -22.49
CA MET A 97 4.98 0.36 -23.37
C MET A 97 3.99 1.17 -22.53
N ILE A 98 4.09 2.50 -22.63
CA ILE A 98 3.14 3.42 -21.99
C ILE A 98 2.20 3.95 -23.07
N ALA A 99 0.94 3.60 -22.93
CA ALA A 99 -0.17 4.27 -23.60
C ALA A 99 -0.61 5.43 -22.69
N LEU A 100 -0.70 6.66 -23.18
CA LEU A 100 -1.39 7.73 -22.45
C LEU A 100 -2.91 7.66 -22.72
N ASP A 101 -3.74 8.45 -22.06
CA ASP A 101 -5.11 8.64 -22.54
C ASP A 101 -5.12 9.62 -23.72
N ASN A 102 -5.84 9.27 -24.81
CA ASN A 102 -6.02 10.12 -26.01
C ASN A 102 -4.72 10.56 -26.73
N HIS A 103 -3.72 9.69 -26.81
CA HIS A 103 -2.49 9.95 -27.55
C HIS A 103 -2.49 9.38 -28.97
N ILE A 104 -1.60 9.90 -29.79
CA ILE A 104 -1.38 9.43 -31.17
C ILE A 104 -0.22 8.41 -31.22
N PHE A 105 0.77 8.53 -30.33
CA PHE A 105 1.99 7.72 -30.36
C PHE A 105 2.12 6.79 -29.16
N ASN A 106 2.40 5.51 -29.40
CA ASN A 106 2.78 4.60 -28.32
C ASN A 106 4.20 4.93 -27.87
N HIS A 107 4.40 5.05 -26.56
CA HIS A 107 5.71 5.36 -25.98
C HIS A 107 6.33 4.09 -25.41
N THR A 108 7.65 3.94 -25.53
CA THR A 108 8.41 2.84 -24.92
C THR A 108 9.51 3.43 -24.07
N ILE A 109 9.71 2.89 -22.86
CA ILE A 109 10.79 3.33 -22.00
C ILE A 109 12.09 2.68 -22.49
N SER A 110 12.99 3.45 -23.11
CA SER A 110 14.26 2.90 -23.61
C SER A 110 15.32 2.81 -22.52
N GLU A 111 15.45 3.86 -21.71
CA GLU A 111 16.50 4.02 -20.69
C GLU A 111 15.96 4.90 -19.57
N ILE A 112 16.39 4.64 -18.33
CA ILE A 112 16.02 5.42 -17.14
C ILE A 112 17.32 5.84 -16.47
N PHE A 113 17.42 7.10 -16.07
CA PHE A 113 18.61 7.63 -15.39
C PHE A 113 18.23 8.13 -14.00
N ASP A 114 19.08 7.84 -13.02
CA ASP A 114 18.98 8.49 -11.71
C ASP A 114 19.36 9.97 -11.86
N GLY A 115 18.52 10.87 -11.34
CA GLY A 115 18.72 12.32 -11.45
C GLY A 115 20.05 12.80 -10.86
N VAL A 116 20.66 12.02 -9.96
CA VAL A 116 21.97 12.30 -9.36
C VAL A 116 23.12 11.87 -10.27
N ASN A 117 23.05 10.68 -10.87
CA ASN A 117 24.09 10.10 -11.71
C ASN A 117 23.51 9.71 -13.07
N LYS A 118 23.62 10.61 -14.05
CA LYS A 118 23.15 10.39 -15.44
C LYS A 118 23.98 9.37 -16.23
N THR A 119 24.97 8.72 -15.63
CA THR A 119 25.88 7.80 -16.31
C THR A 119 25.39 6.36 -16.29
N ASP A 120 24.68 5.97 -15.23
CA ASP A 120 24.35 4.57 -14.99
C ASP A 120 22.83 4.39 -15.15
N PRO A 121 22.38 3.69 -16.20
CA PRO A 121 20.96 3.46 -16.40
C PRO A 121 20.41 2.52 -15.32
N VAL A 122 19.24 2.86 -14.80
CA VAL A 122 18.51 2.07 -13.80
C VAL A 122 17.46 1.22 -14.52
N PRO A 123 17.22 -0.04 -14.11
CA PRO A 123 16.27 -0.91 -14.82
C PRO A 123 14.80 -0.50 -14.63
N ALA A 124 14.49 0.23 -13.55
CA ALA A 124 13.12 0.60 -13.20
C ALA A 124 13.05 1.83 -12.29
N PHE A 125 11.90 2.51 -12.25
CA PHE A 125 11.65 3.60 -11.29
C PHE A 125 10.20 3.61 -10.78
N PRO A 126 9.95 4.08 -9.55
CA PRO A 126 8.61 4.25 -9.02
C PRO A 126 7.94 5.50 -9.62
N TYR A 127 6.74 5.33 -10.18
CA TYR A 127 5.93 6.40 -10.76
C TYR A 127 4.71 6.72 -9.89
N TYR A 128 4.52 8.02 -9.62
CA TYR A 128 3.55 8.56 -8.65
C TYR A 128 2.40 9.32 -9.32
N ASN A 129 2.03 8.97 -10.55
CA ASN A 129 0.94 9.63 -11.27
C ASN A 129 1.14 11.15 -11.49
N ASN A 130 2.39 11.61 -11.54
CA ASN A 130 2.70 13.00 -11.86
C ASN A 130 2.49 13.24 -13.36
N PRO A 131 1.97 14.38 -13.80
CA PRO A 131 1.84 14.66 -15.22
C PRO A 131 3.21 14.65 -15.90
N LEU A 132 3.30 14.00 -17.06
CA LEU A 132 4.55 13.91 -17.82
C LEU A 132 5.01 15.28 -18.33
N SER A 133 4.10 16.24 -18.48
CA SER A 133 4.39 17.62 -18.90
C SER A 133 5.41 18.33 -18.02
N ASP A 134 5.43 18.01 -16.73
CA ASP A 134 6.21 18.77 -15.74
C ASP A 134 7.65 18.24 -15.61
N SER A 135 7.86 16.97 -15.99
CA SER A 135 9.11 16.24 -15.73
C SER A 135 9.77 15.69 -16.99
N CYS A 136 9.05 15.58 -18.11
CA CYS A 136 9.56 15.03 -19.35
C CYS A 136 9.57 16.08 -20.46
N ASP A 137 10.67 16.10 -21.23
CA ASP A 137 10.78 16.90 -22.45
C ASP A 137 11.49 16.10 -23.55
N VAL A 138 11.31 16.53 -24.80
CA VAL A 138 11.87 15.88 -25.97
C VAL A 138 13.34 16.25 -26.11
N ALA A 139 14.23 15.31 -25.80
CA ALA A 139 15.68 15.50 -25.93
C ALA A 139 16.18 15.33 -27.37
N ASN A 140 15.69 14.32 -28.09
CA ASN A 140 16.11 14.03 -29.47
C ASN A 140 14.98 13.38 -30.26
N ILE A 141 14.95 13.61 -31.57
CA ILE A 141 14.01 12.97 -32.50
C ILE A 141 14.80 12.36 -33.64
N THR A 142 14.66 11.05 -33.82
CA THR A 142 15.21 10.33 -34.96
C THR A 142 14.08 9.87 -35.87
N VAL A 143 13.95 10.50 -37.04
CA VAL A 143 12.98 10.08 -38.06
C VAL A 143 13.67 9.10 -39.02
N GLN A 144 13.27 7.83 -38.96
CA GLN A 144 13.69 6.85 -39.95
C GLN A 144 12.68 6.84 -41.11
N LEU A 145 13.03 7.53 -42.19
CA LEU A 145 12.25 7.49 -43.41
C LEU A 145 12.56 6.19 -44.15
N LEU A 146 11.72 5.17 -43.93
CA LEU A 146 11.68 4.02 -44.85
C LEU A 146 10.96 4.46 -46.12
N LEU A 147 11.73 4.92 -47.09
CA LEU A 147 11.28 5.06 -48.47
C LEU A 147 11.06 3.66 -49.05
N ASN A 148 9.89 3.07 -48.77
CA ASN A 148 9.41 1.87 -49.43
C ASN A 148 9.04 2.23 -50.88
N TYR A 149 10.05 2.43 -51.71
CA TYR A 149 9.89 2.39 -53.17
C TYR A 149 9.63 0.93 -53.56
N ALA A 150 8.39 0.48 -53.36
CA ALA A 150 7.90 -0.76 -53.94
C ALA A 150 7.97 -0.69 -55.48
N PRO A 151 8.15 -1.83 -56.19
CA PRO A 151 8.77 -1.92 -57.50
C PRO A 151 7.81 -1.55 -58.65
N ARG A 152 7.18 -0.36 -58.62
CA ARG A 152 6.46 0.16 -59.80
C ARG A 152 7.40 0.54 -60.95
N LEU A 153 8.72 0.53 -60.72
CA LEU A 153 9.71 0.55 -61.79
C LEU A 153 9.73 -0.74 -62.63
N SER A 154 9.19 -1.89 -62.16
CA SER A 154 9.15 -3.11 -63.00
C SER A 154 8.06 -3.08 -64.06
N GLN A 155 7.04 -2.21 -63.93
CA GLN A 155 6.04 -1.97 -64.97
C GLN A 155 6.52 -0.94 -66.00
N TRP A 156 7.45 -0.06 -65.63
CA TRP A 156 8.08 0.91 -66.53
C TRP A 156 9.35 0.35 -67.19
N ALA A 157 9.94 -0.72 -66.63
CA ALA A 157 11.04 -1.48 -67.23
C ALA A 157 10.58 -2.52 -68.27
N ALA A 158 9.27 -2.75 -68.44
CA ALA A 158 8.76 -3.66 -69.47
C ALA A 158 8.75 -3.03 -70.88
N ASP A 159 8.79 -1.69 -70.98
CA ASP A 159 8.77 -0.95 -72.26
C ASP A 159 10.12 -0.31 -72.63
N VAL A 160 11.17 -0.55 -71.83
CA VAL A 160 12.49 0.00 -72.12
C VAL A 160 13.54 -1.11 -72.10
N GLN A 161 13.83 -1.65 -73.28
CA GLN A 161 14.98 -2.51 -73.54
C GLN A 161 16.28 -1.75 -73.22
N PHE A 162 16.77 -1.88 -71.99
CA PHE A 162 18.14 -1.48 -71.66
C PHE A 162 19.04 -2.70 -71.49
N ASN A 163 20.08 -2.67 -72.31
CA ASN A 163 21.28 -3.50 -72.34
C ASN A 163 21.85 -3.74 -70.92
N PRO A 164 22.34 -4.95 -70.57
CA PRO A 164 22.69 -5.29 -69.21
C PRO A 164 24.06 -4.72 -68.85
N THR A 165 24.06 -3.53 -68.24
CA THR A 165 24.87 -3.17 -67.05
C THR A 165 24.70 -1.67 -66.76
N PRO A 166 23.94 -1.29 -65.72
CA PRO A 166 24.10 0.02 -65.11
C PRO A 166 24.82 -0.07 -63.75
N PRO A 167 25.69 0.89 -63.42
CA PRO A 167 26.29 1.03 -62.09
C PRO A 167 25.22 1.38 -61.03
N PRO A 168 25.54 1.25 -59.72
CA PRO A 168 24.62 1.59 -58.64
C PRO A 168 24.14 3.04 -58.77
N MET A 169 22.84 3.19 -58.99
CA MET A 169 22.16 4.46 -59.19
C MET A 169 22.15 5.25 -57.87
N ARG A 170 22.67 6.47 -57.87
CA ARG A 170 22.66 7.34 -56.69
C ARG A 170 21.24 7.88 -56.49
N ILE A 171 20.85 8.14 -55.22
CA ILE A 171 19.53 8.72 -54.86
C ILE A 171 19.24 10.01 -55.67
N ALA A 172 20.29 10.76 -56.03
CA ALA A 172 20.20 11.94 -56.89
C ALA A 172 19.64 11.65 -58.30
N ASP A 173 19.95 10.50 -58.88
CA ASP A 173 19.52 10.13 -60.24
C ASP A 173 18.07 9.61 -60.26
N LEU A 174 17.61 9.04 -59.13
CA LEU A 174 16.23 8.58 -58.94
C LEU A 174 15.25 9.75 -58.69
N LEU A 175 15.73 10.83 -58.08
CA LEU A 175 14.97 12.08 -57.92
C LEU A 175 14.86 12.89 -59.23
N ALA A 176 15.73 12.64 -60.22
CA ALA A 176 15.74 13.36 -61.49
C ALA A 176 14.65 12.91 -62.50
N GLN A 177 13.99 11.76 -62.28
CA GLN A 177 13.07 11.17 -63.28
C GLN A 177 11.57 11.26 -62.91
N GLY A 178 11.21 11.75 -61.73
CA GLY A 178 9.81 12.02 -61.35
C GLY A 178 9.46 13.51 -61.50
N PRO A 179 8.17 13.91 -61.59
CA PRO A 179 7.71 15.30 -61.74
C PRO A 179 8.10 16.27 -60.59
N LEU A 180 9.00 15.86 -59.71
CA LEU A 180 9.58 16.61 -58.59
C LEU A 180 10.93 17.28 -58.95
N TRP A 181 11.40 17.17 -60.20
CA TRP A 181 12.74 17.61 -60.64
C TRP A 181 13.00 19.12 -60.57
N ASN A 182 12.00 19.95 -60.28
CA ASN A 182 12.18 21.40 -60.18
C ASN A 182 12.19 21.92 -58.74
N ILE A 183 12.26 21.03 -57.73
CA ILE A 183 12.45 21.44 -56.34
C ILE A 183 13.95 21.64 -56.13
N SER A 184 14.35 22.88 -55.89
CA SER A 184 15.74 23.21 -55.54
C SER A 184 16.15 22.46 -54.26
N SER A 185 17.43 22.09 -54.13
CA SER A 185 17.93 21.43 -52.92
C SER A 185 17.68 22.25 -51.65
N SER A 186 17.61 23.57 -51.77
CA SER A 186 17.20 24.50 -50.71
C SER A 186 15.74 24.32 -50.29
N GLU A 187 14.80 24.20 -51.23
CA GLU A 187 13.38 23.99 -50.91
C GLU A 187 13.13 22.65 -50.25
N LEU A 188 13.81 21.59 -50.72
CA LEU A 188 13.74 20.27 -50.08
C LEU A 188 14.26 20.33 -48.64
N THR A 189 15.35 21.07 -48.41
CA THR A 189 15.92 21.24 -47.07
C THR A 189 14.95 21.99 -46.15
N THR A 190 14.30 23.06 -46.65
CA THR A 190 13.29 23.81 -45.90
C THR A 190 12.06 22.95 -45.60
N ALA A 191 11.54 22.21 -46.58
CA ALA A 191 10.41 21.30 -46.39
C ALA A 191 10.72 20.23 -45.34
N TYR A 192 11.92 19.67 -45.37
CA TYR A 192 12.37 18.69 -44.39
C TYR A 192 12.52 19.29 -42.98
N GLN A 193 13.09 20.48 -42.85
CA GLN A 193 13.19 21.19 -41.58
C GLN A 193 11.80 21.51 -41.00
N ASN A 194 10.88 21.99 -41.83
CA ASN A 194 9.49 22.25 -41.43
C ASN A 194 8.77 20.97 -40.99
N LEU A 195 9.00 19.86 -41.69
CA LEU A 195 8.44 18.57 -41.33
C LEU A 195 8.97 18.08 -39.96
N ILE A 196 10.29 18.13 -39.74
CA ILE A 196 10.89 17.77 -38.44
C ILE A 196 10.36 18.67 -37.34
N GLN A 197 10.29 19.97 -37.59
CA GLN A 197 9.79 20.93 -36.61
C GLN A 197 8.32 20.63 -36.27
N THR A 198 7.49 20.31 -37.27
CA THR A 198 6.10 19.91 -37.07
C THR A 198 5.99 18.63 -36.25
N LEU A 199 6.79 17.61 -36.57
CA LEU A 199 6.84 16.37 -35.79
C LEU A 199 7.30 16.62 -34.35
N TYR A 200 8.29 17.49 -34.15
CA TYR A 200 8.78 17.87 -32.82
C TYR A 200 7.68 18.50 -31.96
N HIS A 201 6.95 19.46 -32.52
CA HIS A 201 5.83 20.07 -31.81
C HIS A 201 4.69 19.08 -31.58
N LEU A 202 4.41 18.19 -32.55
CA LEU A 202 3.37 17.18 -32.41
C LEU A 202 3.66 16.20 -31.27
N VAL A 203 4.90 15.70 -31.15
CA VAL A 203 5.31 14.82 -30.05
C VAL A 203 5.22 15.56 -28.70
N ARG A 204 5.63 16.83 -28.63
CA ARG A 204 5.49 17.62 -27.39
C ARG A 204 4.05 17.83 -26.97
N VAL A 205 3.16 18.14 -27.91
CA VAL A 205 1.72 18.23 -27.63
C VAL A 205 1.17 16.88 -27.18
N ASP A 206 1.65 15.77 -27.76
CA ASP A 206 1.25 14.43 -27.34
C ASP A 206 1.69 14.11 -25.89
N LEU A 207 2.82 14.65 -25.46
CA LEU A 207 3.31 14.58 -24.07
C LEU A 207 2.65 15.60 -23.13
N GLY A 208 1.80 16.50 -23.65
CA GLY A 208 1.16 17.56 -22.87
C GLY A 208 2.07 18.76 -22.57
N VAL A 209 3.25 18.83 -23.20
CA VAL A 209 4.17 19.96 -23.08
C VAL A 209 3.73 21.03 -24.07
N ILE A 210 3.04 22.06 -23.59
CA ILE A 210 2.55 23.17 -24.42
C ILE A 210 3.27 24.46 -24.01
N LEU A 211 4.05 25.02 -24.93
CA LEU A 211 4.81 26.26 -24.75
C LEU A 211 4.27 27.34 -25.69
N ASP A 212 4.42 28.60 -25.32
CA ASP A 212 3.93 29.74 -26.10
C ASP A 212 4.56 29.83 -27.50
N ASN A 213 5.77 29.30 -27.68
CA ASN A 213 6.53 29.34 -28.94
C ASN A 213 6.31 28.12 -29.84
N GLN A 214 5.30 27.28 -29.58
CA GLN A 214 5.00 26.13 -30.42
C GLN A 214 4.18 26.52 -31.65
N ILE A 215 4.29 25.68 -32.70
CA ILE A 215 3.53 25.82 -33.94
C ILE A 215 2.03 26.05 -33.67
N TYR A 216 1.46 25.41 -32.66
CA TYR A 216 0.03 25.49 -32.36
C TYR A 216 -0.42 26.81 -31.72
N ASN A 217 0.48 27.48 -30.99
CA ASN A 217 0.18 28.75 -30.32
C ASN A 217 0.58 29.97 -31.17
N SER A 218 1.40 29.76 -32.21
CA SER A 218 1.84 30.82 -33.11
C SER A 218 1.31 30.59 -34.54
N PRO A 219 0.30 31.38 -34.97
CA PRO A 219 -0.20 31.32 -36.35
C PRO A 219 0.91 31.52 -37.40
N GLU A 220 1.93 32.30 -37.05
CA GLU A 220 3.08 32.57 -37.92
C GLU A 220 3.96 31.33 -38.10
N MET A 221 4.25 30.61 -37.01
CA MET A 221 5.04 29.36 -37.05
C MET A 221 4.26 28.24 -37.74
N PHE A 222 2.95 28.14 -37.49
CA PHE A 222 2.08 27.23 -38.22
C PHE A 222 2.12 27.52 -39.72
N ASN A 223 1.87 28.77 -40.13
CA ASN A 223 1.89 29.14 -41.54
C ASN A 223 3.26 28.84 -42.18
N ARG A 224 4.37 29.12 -41.49
CA ARG A 224 5.72 28.76 -41.97
C ARG A 224 5.93 27.25 -42.14
N SER A 225 5.39 26.44 -41.23
CA SER A 225 5.53 24.99 -41.27
C SER A 225 4.79 24.35 -42.46
N ILE A 226 3.66 24.93 -42.85
CA ILE A 226 2.85 24.48 -44.00
C ILE A 226 3.18 25.20 -45.31
N SER A 227 4.00 26.26 -45.28
CA SER A 227 4.37 27.04 -46.47
C SER A 227 5.67 26.62 -47.18
N PRO A 228 6.20 25.37 -47.14
CA PRO A 228 7.49 25.12 -47.77
C PRO A 228 7.41 25.01 -49.30
N LEU A 229 6.21 25.08 -49.90
CA LEU A 229 6.03 24.89 -51.33
C LEU A 229 5.09 25.96 -51.85
N ASP A 230 5.63 27.17 -52.07
CA ASP A 230 5.19 28.05 -53.15
C ASP A 230 5.56 27.41 -54.51
N VAL A 231 5.33 26.10 -54.63
CA VAL A 231 5.23 25.46 -55.93
C VAL A 231 3.95 26.03 -56.47
N GLU A 232 4.10 27.04 -57.31
CA GLU A 232 3.11 27.41 -58.28
C GLU A 232 2.84 26.14 -59.08
N VAL A 233 1.90 25.31 -58.58
CA VAL A 233 1.44 24.14 -59.29
C VAL A 233 0.72 24.72 -60.48
N HIS A 234 1.44 24.85 -61.58
CA HIS A 234 0.92 25.28 -62.86
C HIS A 234 0.03 24.15 -63.36
N TRP A 235 -1.16 24.03 -62.76
CA TRP A 235 -2.23 23.19 -63.26
C TRP A 235 -2.52 23.72 -64.67
N PRO A 236 -2.48 22.88 -65.71
CA PRO A 236 -2.73 23.34 -67.07
C PRO A 236 -4.10 24.01 -67.12
N SER A 237 -4.02 25.31 -67.35
CA SER A 237 -5.07 26.33 -67.41
C SER A 237 -6.48 25.81 -67.73
N SER A 238 -7.38 25.93 -66.75
CA SER A 238 -8.67 26.54 -67.01
C SER A 238 -9.16 27.25 -65.73
N ALA A 239 -9.31 28.58 -65.83
CA ALA A 239 -9.74 29.54 -64.81
C ALA A 239 -8.68 30.01 -63.78
N ASN A 240 -8.21 31.25 -63.99
CA ASN A 240 -7.50 32.12 -63.04
C ASN A 240 -8.26 32.27 -61.71
N THR A 241 -8.18 31.27 -60.85
CA THR A 241 -8.54 31.43 -59.44
C THR A 241 -7.26 31.29 -58.66
N THR A 242 -6.59 32.40 -58.39
CA THR A 242 -5.63 32.52 -57.29
C THR A 242 -6.38 32.22 -56.00
N ARG A 243 -6.59 30.93 -55.72
CA ARG A 243 -6.95 30.47 -54.39
C ARG A 243 -5.68 30.64 -53.59
N ASN A 244 -5.51 31.82 -53.02
CA ASN A 244 -4.73 31.94 -51.80
C ASN A 244 -5.30 30.84 -50.90
N LEU A 245 -4.50 29.81 -50.64
CA LEU A 245 -4.71 28.85 -49.55
C LEU A 245 -4.48 29.62 -48.23
N ALA A 246 -5.14 30.77 -48.08
CA ALA A 246 -5.32 31.45 -46.83
C ALA A 246 -6.07 30.44 -45.99
N PHE A 247 -5.30 29.78 -45.13
CA PHE A 247 -5.80 28.81 -44.18
C PHE A 247 -6.98 29.48 -43.47
N ASN A 248 -8.16 28.88 -43.63
CA ASN A 248 -9.40 29.50 -43.20
C ASN A 248 -9.29 29.82 -41.71
N ALA A 249 -9.56 31.06 -41.31
CA ALA A 249 -9.52 31.47 -39.89
C ALA A 249 -10.37 30.55 -39.01
N THR A 250 -11.41 29.92 -39.58
CA THR A 250 -12.24 28.93 -38.89
C THR A 250 -11.47 27.65 -38.53
N LEU A 251 -10.54 27.19 -39.36
CA LEU A 251 -9.75 25.99 -39.10
C LEU A 251 -8.72 26.25 -37.98
N MET A 252 -8.10 27.44 -37.94
CA MET A 252 -7.27 27.84 -36.81
C MET A 252 -8.06 27.91 -35.50
N ALA A 253 -9.28 28.46 -35.54
CA ALA A 253 -10.13 28.53 -34.36
C ALA A 253 -10.53 27.13 -33.85
N GLN A 254 -10.86 26.20 -34.75
CA GLN A 254 -11.15 24.80 -34.39
C GLN A 254 -9.91 24.12 -33.77
N TRP A 255 -8.74 24.31 -34.38
CA TRP A 255 -7.49 23.78 -33.86
C TRP A 255 -7.14 24.35 -32.48
N GLN A 256 -7.35 25.65 -32.25
CA GLN A 256 -7.14 26.26 -30.94
C GLN A 256 -8.05 25.65 -29.87
N GLN A 257 -9.31 25.37 -30.22
CA GLN A 257 -10.23 24.69 -29.30
C GLN A 257 -9.76 23.27 -28.94
N GLU A 258 -9.20 22.53 -29.89
CA GLU A 258 -8.60 21.22 -29.61
C GLU A 258 -7.33 21.34 -28.74
N VAL A 259 -6.51 22.36 -28.97
CA VAL A 259 -5.32 22.64 -28.15
C VAL A 259 -5.73 23.00 -26.71
N GLU A 260 -6.75 23.84 -26.51
CA GLU A 260 -7.29 24.16 -25.18
C GLU A 260 -7.82 22.91 -24.47
N PHE A 261 -8.48 22.01 -25.22
CA PHE A 261 -8.89 20.71 -24.69
C PHE A 261 -7.69 19.88 -24.21
N PHE A 262 -6.58 19.88 -24.97
CA PHE A 262 -5.35 19.20 -24.58
C PHE A 262 -4.62 19.88 -23.42
N GLN A 263 -4.71 21.21 -23.27
CA GLN A 263 -4.13 21.96 -22.15
C GLN A 263 -4.85 21.66 -20.83
N ASN A 264 -6.18 21.59 -20.87
CA ASN A 264 -6.98 21.41 -19.65
C ASN A 264 -7.00 19.96 -19.16
N ASN A 265 -6.69 18.99 -20.02
CA ASN A 265 -6.65 17.58 -19.64
C ASN A 265 -5.22 17.17 -19.33
N THR A 266 -4.92 16.96 -18.04
CA THR A 266 -3.63 16.42 -17.61
C THR A 266 -3.40 15.06 -18.27
N ARG A 267 -2.33 14.96 -19.07
CA ARG A 267 -1.94 13.71 -19.71
C ARG A 267 -1.17 12.85 -18.71
N VAL A 268 -1.91 11.97 -18.06
CA VAL A 268 -1.34 10.97 -17.18
C VAL A 268 -1.61 9.60 -17.78
N PRO A 269 -0.63 8.70 -17.84
CA PRO A 269 -0.85 7.32 -18.23
C PRO A 269 -1.97 6.70 -17.37
N PRO A 270 -2.95 5.99 -17.97
CA PRO A 270 -4.02 5.28 -17.27
C PRO A 270 -3.42 4.02 -16.62
N LEU A 271 -2.75 4.25 -15.51
CA LEU A 271 -2.06 3.23 -14.74
C LEU A 271 -2.93 2.79 -13.56
N GLU A 272 -2.87 1.50 -13.23
CA GLU A 272 -3.60 0.93 -12.12
C GLU A 272 -2.81 1.12 -10.83
N TYR A 273 -3.25 2.05 -9.99
CA TYR A 273 -2.65 2.26 -8.69
C TYR A 273 -3.34 1.44 -7.64
N LEU A 274 -2.55 0.72 -6.85
CA LEU A 274 -3.05 -0.01 -5.70
C LEU A 274 -3.16 0.96 -4.51
N ARG A 275 -4.39 1.09 -4.00
CA ARG A 275 -4.68 1.88 -2.80
C ARG A 275 -5.31 1.04 -1.72
N PHE A 276 -5.02 1.38 -0.48
CA PHE A 276 -5.60 0.75 0.69
C PHE A 276 -6.83 1.54 1.15
N VAL A 277 -8.02 0.94 1.01
CA VAL A 277 -9.28 1.58 1.41
C VAL A 277 -9.84 0.88 2.64
N PRO A 278 -10.10 1.61 3.75
CA PRO A 278 -10.79 1.04 4.90
C PRO A 278 -12.26 0.78 4.52
N ARG A 279 -12.65 -0.50 4.53
CA ARG A 279 -14.03 -0.95 4.30
C ARG A 279 -14.61 -1.48 5.60
N LEU A 280 -15.84 -1.08 5.92
CA LEU A 280 -16.54 -1.60 7.09
C LEU A 280 -16.77 -3.11 6.91
N LYS A 281 -16.44 -3.90 7.93
CA LYS A 281 -16.75 -5.34 7.94
C LYS A 281 -18.27 -5.54 7.94
N PRO A 282 -18.77 -6.70 7.45
CA PRO A 282 -20.17 -7.06 7.64
C PRO A 282 -20.57 -6.91 9.11
N LEU A 283 -21.77 -6.40 9.38
CA LEU A 283 -22.21 -5.99 10.73
C LEU A 283 -21.91 -7.05 11.80
N GLY A 284 -22.19 -8.32 11.52
CA GLY A 284 -21.90 -9.42 12.45
C GLY A 284 -20.42 -9.58 12.77
N SER A 285 -19.54 -9.50 11.77
CA SER A 285 -18.08 -9.59 11.96
C SER A 285 -17.51 -8.35 12.64
N ALA A 286 -18.06 -7.16 12.37
CA ALA A 286 -17.66 -5.93 13.04
C ALA A 286 -18.03 -5.98 14.54
N VAL A 287 -19.24 -6.46 14.86
CA VAL A 287 -19.69 -6.58 16.25
C VAL A 287 -18.83 -7.60 16.99
N THR A 288 -18.61 -8.79 16.42
CA THR A 288 -17.78 -9.81 17.08
C THR A 288 -16.34 -9.37 17.26
N SER A 289 -15.74 -8.68 16.28
CA SER A 289 -14.37 -8.18 16.42
C SER A 289 -14.23 -7.13 17.51
N VAL A 290 -15.18 -6.18 17.62
CA VAL A 290 -15.20 -5.18 18.70
C VAL A 290 -15.38 -5.83 20.06
N PHE A 291 -16.29 -6.82 20.19
CA PHE A 291 -16.46 -7.55 21.44
C PHE A 291 -15.21 -8.32 21.83
N VAL A 292 -14.63 -9.11 20.92
CA VAL A 292 -13.41 -9.91 21.19
C VAL A 292 -12.25 -9.00 21.60
N SER A 293 -12.03 -7.88 20.89
CA SER A 293 -11.00 -6.90 21.24
C SER A 293 -11.24 -6.29 22.62
N THR A 294 -12.49 -5.89 22.93
CA THR A 294 -12.85 -5.30 24.22
C THR A 294 -12.67 -6.30 25.37
N PHE A 295 -13.05 -7.57 25.18
CA PHE A 295 -12.82 -8.63 26.16
C PHE A 295 -11.33 -8.91 26.37
N ALA A 296 -10.53 -8.92 25.30
CA ALA A 296 -9.08 -9.09 25.40
C ALA A 296 -8.44 -7.95 26.21
N MET A 297 -8.82 -6.68 25.93
CA MET A 297 -8.34 -5.53 26.69
C MET A 297 -8.75 -5.58 28.17
N LEU A 298 -10.01 -5.95 28.46
CA LEU A 298 -10.48 -6.13 29.84
C LEU A 298 -9.74 -7.27 30.56
N SER A 299 -9.44 -8.35 29.86
CA SER A 299 -8.65 -9.47 30.40
C SER A 299 -7.23 -9.02 30.76
N VAL A 300 -6.55 -8.31 29.85
CA VAL A 300 -5.22 -7.74 30.10
C VAL A 300 -5.25 -6.71 31.24
N MET A 301 -6.27 -5.85 31.29
CA MET A 301 -6.43 -4.90 32.38
C MET A 301 -6.62 -5.61 33.73
N TRP A 302 -7.40 -6.70 33.76
CA TRP A 302 -7.63 -7.50 34.95
C TRP A 302 -6.37 -8.23 35.43
N THR A 303 -5.55 -8.76 34.51
CA THR A 303 -4.28 -9.42 34.87
C THR A 303 -3.29 -8.42 35.43
N VAL A 304 -3.16 -7.24 34.82
CA VAL A 304 -2.33 -6.13 35.33
C VAL A 304 -2.81 -5.70 36.72
N PHE A 305 -4.13 -5.51 36.89
CA PHE A 305 -4.71 -5.17 38.20
C PHE A 305 -4.38 -6.24 39.25
N SER A 306 -4.57 -7.51 38.93
CA SER A 306 -4.30 -8.63 39.84
C SER A 306 -2.82 -8.72 40.22
N LEU A 307 -1.91 -8.47 39.26
CA LEU A 307 -0.48 -8.44 39.50
C LEU A 307 -0.10 -7.29 40.44
N VAL A 308 -0.61 -6.07 40.18
CA VAL A 308 -0.36 -4.90 41.04
C VAL A 308 -0.93 -5.11 42.44
N ALA A 309 -2.15 -5.62 42.55
CA ALA A 309 -2.77 -5.94 43.83
C ALA A 309 -1.96 -6.98 44.61
N GLY A 310 -1.48 -8.03 43.93
CA GLY A 310 -0.61 -9.05 44.52
C GLY A 310 0.73 -8.48 45.00
N ALA A 311 1.37 -7.61 44.21
CA ALA A 311 2.61 -6.95 44.58
C ALA A 311 2.42 -6.02 45.81
N LEU A 312 1.33 -5.26 45.85
CA LEU A 312 1.00 -4.39 46.98
C LEU A 312 0.66 -5.19 48.25
N ALA A 313 -0.06 -6.31 48.11
CA ALA A 313 -0.35 -7.20 49.25
C ALA A 313 0.95 -7.76 49.85
N ARG A 314 1.88 -8.23 49.01
CA ARG A 314 3.20 -8.72 49.48
C ARG A 314 3.99 -7.62 50.19
N LYS A 315 3.97 -6.39 49.68
CA LYS A 315 4.65 -5.25 50.31
C LYS A 315 4.06 -4.94 51.70
N HIS A 316 2.76 -5.04 51.87
CA HIS A 316 2.08 -4.80 53.15
C HIS A 316 2.18 -5.96 54.15
N SER A 317 2.47 -7.18 53.70
CA SER A 317 2.73 -8.32 54.59
C SER A 317 4.16 -8.36 55.15
N ALA A 318 5.04 -7.45 54.75
CA ALA A 318 6.43 -7.39 55.20
C ALA A 318 6.76 -6.62 56.51
N PRO A 319 5.84 -5.97 57.28
CA PRO A 319 6.23 -5.27 58.50
C PRO A 319 6.11 -6.18 59.74
N ASN A 320 7.24 -6.34 60.44
CA ASN A 320 7.44 -6.80 61.83
C ASN A 320 7.72 -8.27 62.18
N ASP A 321 8.00 -9.15 61.22
CA ASP A 321 8.44 -10.52 61.58
C ASP A 321 9.92 -10.63 62.04
N THR A 322 10.55 -9.51 62.35
CA THR A 322 11.84 -9.49 63.07
C THR A 322 11.71 -9.89 64.54
N LEU A 323 10.49 -10.02 65.08
CA LEU A 323 10.27 -10.49 66.46
C LEU A 323 10.01 -12.01 66.58
N GLY A 324 9.57 -12.70 65.52
CA GLY A 324 9.26 -14.14 65.54
C GLY A 324 10.40 -15.06 65.06
N LYS A 325 11.43 -14.51 64.39
CA LYS A 325 12.55 -15.29 63.87
C LYS A 325 13.59 -15.69 64.93
N LYS A 326 13.47 -15.19 66.15
CA LYS A 326 14.34 -15.59 67.28
C LYS A 326 13.88 -16.91 67.92
N ASP A 327 12.58 -17.17 67.97
CA ASP A 327 12.05 -18.36 68.65
C ASP A 327 12.10 -19.60 67.77
N THR A 328 12.02 -19.47 66.44
CA THR A 328 12.17 -20.60 65.51
C THR A 328 13.62 -21.09 65.39
N LEU A 329 14.60 -20.21 65.62
CA LEU A 329 16.03 -20.57 65.64
C LEU A 329 16.42 -21.26 66.96
N ASP A 330 15.80 -20.89 68.10
CA ASP A 330 15.95 -21.62 69.36
C ASP A 330 15.17 -22.95 69.38
N GLN A 331 14.00 -23.02 68.72
CA GLN A 331 13.27 -24.27 68.62
C GLN A 331 14.01 -25.30 67.76
N SER A 332 14.66 -24.89 66.65
CA SER A 332 15.51 -25.80 65.85
C SER A 332 16.74 -26.29 66.62
N ARG A 333 17.37 -25.45 67.47
CA ARG A 333 18.48 -25.88 68.34
C ARG A 333 18.04 -26.83 69.46
N THR A 334 16.77 -26.76 69.87
CA THR A 334 16.22 -27.64 70.91
C THR A 334 15.93 -29.05 70.36
N TRP A 335 15.65 -29.18 69.07
CA TRP A 335 15.50 -30.49 68.40
C TRP A 335 16.87 -31.15 68.13
N GLU A 336 17.91 -30.39 67.78
CA GLU A 336 19.29 -30.92 67.66
C GLU A 336 19.82 -31.48 68.98
N LYS A 337 19.59 -30.79 70.10
CA LYS A 337 20.03 -31.27 71.44
C LYS A 337 19.29 -32.50 71.94
N ARG A 338 18.11 -32.83 71.40
CA ARG A 338 17.39 -34.07 71.73
C ARG A 338 17.87 -35.27 70.91
N LEU A 339 18.46 -35.04 69.74
CA LEU A 339 19.07 -36.09 68.91
C LEU A 339 20.44 -36.54 69.45
N GLU A 340 21.17 -35.68 70.16
CA GLU A 340 22.48 -36.03 70.76
C GLU A 340 22.39 -36.76 72.11
N SER A 341 21.24 -36.72 72.82
CA SER A 341 21.09 -37.34 74.15
C SER A 341 20.35 -38.69 74.15
N GLY A 342 20.13 -39.29 73.00
CA GLY A 342 19.32 -40.50 72.86
C GLY A 342 19.73 -41.33 71.65
N VAL A 343 21.01 -41.69 71.57
CA VAL A 343 21.47 -42.81 70.73
C VAL A 343 21.34 -44.08 71.58
N GLU A 344 20.12 -44.55 71.73
CA GLU A 344 19.86 -45.96 72.02
C GLU A 344 19.44 -46.60 70.70
N GLU A 345 20.14 -47.68 70.39
CA GLU A 345 20.13 -48.46 69.16
C GLU A 345 18.69 -48.89 68.80
N VAL A 346 18.13 -48.35 67.72
CA VAL A 346 16.81 -48.72 67.19
C VAL A 346 16.99 -49.29 65.78
N ASP A 347 16.54 -50.54 65.66
CA ASP A 347 16.49 -51.43 64.50
C ASP A 347 16.02 -50.76 63.20
N GLU A 348 16.72 -51.05 62.10
CA GLU A 348 16.47 -50.56 60.74
C GLU A 348 15.25 -51.23 60.09
N SER A 349 14.03 -50.95 60.56
CA SER A 349 12.83 -51.38 59.83
C SER A 349 11.57 -50.52 60.06
N GLU A 350 11.63 -49.20 59.87
CA GLU A 350 10.45 -48.40 59.46
C GLU A 350 10.84 -46.96 59.09
N VAL A 351 10.99 -46.68 57.80
CA VAL A 351 11.09 -45.31 57.27
C VAL A 351 9.66 -44.78 57.06
N ILE A 352 9.10 -44.16 58.10
CA ILE A 352 7.84 -43.41 57.98
C ILE A 352 8.18 -41.99 57.50
N LEU A 353 8.09 -41.79 56.18
CA LEU A 353 8.06 -40.49 55.53
C LEU A 353 6.79 -39.73 55.96
N LEU A 354 6.91 -38.83 56.93
CA LEU A 354 5.90 -37.80 57.19
C LEU A 354 5.93 -36.74 56.09
N VAL A 355 5.32 -37.07 54.95
CA VAL A 355 4.93 -36.10 53.92
C VAL A 355 3.69 -35.35 54.42
N PRO A 356 3.68 -34.00 54.43
CA PRO A 356 2.47 -33.26 54.74
C PRO A 356 1.39 -33.62 53.71
N ARG A 357 0.25 -34.08 54.22
CA ARG A 357 -0.94 -34.53 53.49
C ARG A 357 -1.40 -33.46 52.49
N LYS A 358 -0.88 -33.51 51.27
CA LYS A 358 -1.35 -32.73 50.13
C LYS A 358 -2.30 -33.60 49.33
N GLU A 359 -3.51 -33.08 49.18
CA GLU A 359 -4.67 -33.66 48.52
C GLU A 359 -4.30 -34.30 47.15
N PRO A 360 -4.40 -35.64 47.00
CA PRO A 360 -3.92 -36.34 45.81
C PRO A 360 -4.73 -36.03 44.53
N ASP A 361 -5.92 -35.46 44.67
CA ASP A 361 -6.84 -35.26 43.54
C ASP A 361 -6.54 -34.01 42.68
N ALA A 362 -5.75 -33.05 43.18
CA ALA A 362 -5.48 -31.80 42.45
C ALA A 362 -4.42 -31.97 41.35
N VAL A 363 -3.42 -32.81 41.58
CA VAL A 363 -2.32 -33.03 40.63
C VAL A 363 -2.80 -33.85 39.44
N GLU A 364 -3.69 -34.82 39.67
CA GLU A 364 -4.22 -35.67 38.61
C GLU A 364 -5.25 -34.92 37.74
N ARG A 365 -6.03 -34.00 38.33
CA ARG A 365 -6.90 -33.08 37.57
C ARG A 365 -6.12 -32.10 36.70
N LEU A 366 -5.04 -31.51 37.21
CA LEU A 366 -4.19 -30.62 36.41
C LEU A 366 -3.45 -31.38 35.28
N LYS A 367 -3.10 -32.65 35.50
CA LYS A 367 -2.52 -33.51 34.45
C LYS A 367 -3.56 -33.90 33.38
N GLN A 368 -4.80 -34.14 33.77
CA GLN A 368 -5.92 -34.39 32.85
C GLN A 368 -6.32 -33.13 32.07
N GLU A 369 -6.37 -31.97 32.71
CA GLU A 369 -6.69 -30.68 32.06
C GLU A 369 -5.56 -30.25 31.10
N GLY A 370 -4.29 -30.47 31.50
CA GLY A 370 -3.13 -30.25 30.62
C GLY A 370 -3.13 -31.17 29.38
N MET A 371 -3.54 -32.44 29.52
CA MET A 371 -3.70 -33.35 28.38
C MET A 371 -4.88 -32.95 27.48
N GLN A 372 -6.02 -32.54 28.04
CA GLN A 372 -7.18 -32.05 27.28
C GLN A 372 -6.82 -30.82 26.44
N MET A 373 -6.02 -29.90 26.99
CA MET A 373 -5.57 -28.71 26.28
C MET A 373 -4.59 -29.03 25.14
N ARG A 374 -3.70 -30.01 25.33
CA ARG A 374 -2.79 -30.46 24.26
C ARG A 374 -3.53 -31.16 23.13
N VAL A 375 -4.57 -31.93 23.44
CA VAL A 375 -5.41 -32.62 22.42
C VAL A 375 -6.29 -31.63 21.66
N SER A 376 -6.81 -30.58 22.30
CA SER A 376 -7.61 -29.55 21.61
C SER A 376 -6.77 -28.71 20.65
N ILE A 377 -5.54 -28.35 21.04
CA ILE A 377 -4.59 -27.62 20.17
C ILE A 377 -4.18 -28.49 18.98
N ALA A 378 -3.91 -29.79 19.18
CA ALA A 378 -3.58 -30.71 18.09
C ALA A 378 -4.74 -30.89 17.10
N ARG A 379 -5.99 -30.95 17.57
CA ARG A 379 -7.19 -31.02 16.69
C ARG A 379 -7.43 -29.73 15.93
N MET A 380 -7.22 -28.58 16.56
CA MET A 380 -7.34 -27.28 15.90
C MET A 380 -6.27 -27.11 14.81
N ARG A 381 -5.05 -27.57 15.07
CA ARG A 381 -3.95 -27.61 14.09
C ARG A 381 -4.29 -28.51 12.89
N ALA A 382 -4.77 -29.72 13.11
CA ALA A 382 -5.17 -30.64 12.03
C ALA A 382 -6.33 -30.06 11.19
N ALA A 383 -7.25 -29.31 11.80
CA ALA A 383 -8.33 -28.63 11.08
C ALA A 383 -7.80 -27.48 10.21
N LEU A 384 -6.85 -26.68 10.72
CA LEU A 384 -6.27 -25.55 9.98
C LEU A 384 -5.41 -25.99 8.79
N ILE A 385 -4.64 -27.07 8.94
CA ILE A 385 -3.89 -27.70 7.83
C ILE A 385 -4.85 -28.27 6.79
N LYS A 386 -5.90 -28.98 7.22
CA LYS A 386 -6.93 -29.53 6.31
C LYS A 386 -7.65 -28.47 5.48
N HIS A 387 -7.76 -27.24 6.00
CA HIS A 387 -8.41 -26.12 5.31
C HIS A 387 -7.45 -25.24 4.52
N GLY A 388 -6.16 -25.60 4.41
CA GLY A 388 -5.17 -24.85 3.63
C GLY A 388 -4.86 -23.47 4.20
N ILE A 389 -5.09 -23.28 5.51
CA ILE A 389 -4.85 -22.00 6.21
C ILE A 389 -3.41 -21.93 6.75
N MET A 390 -2.72 -23.08 6.87
CA MET A 390 -1.32 -23.20 7.28
C MET A 390 -0.60 -24.20 6.36
N GLU A 391 0.60 -23.84 5.90
CA GLU A 391 1.52 -24.73 5.18
C GLU A 391 2.41 -25.49 6.19
N ASP A 392 2.84 -26.70 5.84
CA ASP A 392 3.36 -27.71 6.78
C ASP A 392 4.84 -27.48 7.21
N GLU A 393 5.55 -26.49 6.67
CA GLU A 393 7.03 -26.46 6.71
C GLU A 393 7.71 -25.42 7.62
N ASP A 394 7.00 -24.50 8.28
CA ASP A 394 7.67 -23.33 8.92
C ASP A 394 8.20 -23.52 10.36
N TRP A 395 8.25 -24.73 10.95
CA TRP A 395 8.56 -24.87 12.39
C TRP A 395 9.54 -25.98 12.79
N LEU A 396 10.66 -26.13 12.09
CA LEU A 396 11.83 -26.89 12.58
C LEU A 396 13.05 -25.99 12.76
N GLN A 397 12.97 -25.01 13.66
CA GLN A 397 14.13 -24.41 14.31
C GLN A 397 13.70 -23.61 15.54
N GLU A 398 13.53 -24.31 16.65
CA GLU A 398 13.55 -23.66 17.97
C GLU A 398 14.62 -24.39 18.78
N ASP A 399 15.78 -23.71 18.87
CA ASP A 399 16.97 -24.16 19.58
C ASP A 399 16.66 -24.34 21.07
N ASP A 400 16.88 -25.56 21.54
CA ASP A 400 17.08 -25.90 22.95
C ASP A 400 18.33 -25.14 23.44
N THR A 401 18.14 -23.98 24.07
CA THR A 401 19.16 -23.38 24.93
C THR A 401 18.69 -23.44 26.38
N THR A 402 19.28 -24.41 27.06
CA THR A 402 19.27 -24.65 28.50
C THR A 402 19.88 -23.48 29.25
N VAL A 403 19.22 -23.04 30.32
CA VAL A 403 19.78 -22.17 31.36
C VAL A 403 19.78 -22.99 32.64
N GLU A 404 20.99 -23.24 33.16
CA GLU A 404 21.27 -23.73 34.52
C GLU A 404 20.83 -22.74 35.60
#